data_AF-E4X3C6-F1
#
_entry.id   AF-E4X3C6-F1
#
_cell.length_a   1.000
_cell.length_b   1.000
_cell.length_c   1.000
_cell.angle_alpha   90.00
_cell.angle_beta   90.00
_cell.angle_gamma   90.00
#
_symmetry.space_group_name_H-M   'P 1'
#
loop_
_entity.id
_entity.type
_entity.pdbx_description
1 polymer ?
#
loop_
_entity_poly.entity_id
_entity_poly.type
_entity_poly.pdbx_seq_one_letter_code
_entity_poly.pdbx_strand_id
1 'polypeptide(L)' 'MNEVIQINTDVVQDPTLPTTNHINCPQCNAAEAVFFQSYSTKKDAKMNLFYVCKVCRYKWTCVE' A
#
# COMPACT_ATOMS: atom_id res chain seq x y z
N MET A 1 5.91 5.65 -21.72
CA MET A 1 5.46 6.37 -20.52
C MET A 1 5.46 5.38 -19.38
N ASN A 2 6.59 5.36 -18.69
CA ASN A 2 6.86 4.68 -17.43
C ASN A 2 5.71 4.92 -16.46
N GLU A 3 4.88 3.90 -16.28
CA GLU A 3 3.85 3.79 -15.26
C GLU A 3 4.57 3.71 -13.92
N VAL A 4 5.08 4.86 -13.47
CA VAL A 4 5.60 5.01 -12.12
C VAL A 4 4.40 4.75 -11.25
N ILE A 5 4.37 3.61 -10.58
CA ILE A 5 3.43 3.30 -9.51
C ILE A 5 3.75 4.30 -8.39
N GLN A 6 3.32 5.55 -8.58
CA GLN A 6 3.37 6.60 -7.59
C GLN A 6 2.28 6.27 -6.60
N ILE A 7 2.63 5.36 -5.68
CA ILE A 7 1.89 5.16 -4.44
C ILE A 7 1.94 6.50 -3.72
N ASN A 8 0.88 7.29 -3.89
CA ASN A 8 0.77 8.55 -3.20
C ASN A 8 0.54 8.27 -1.72
N THR A 9 1.31 8.89 -0.83
CA THR A 9 1.09 8.75 0.61
C THR A 9 -0.26 9.32 1.06
N ASP A 10 -0.89 10.17 0.24
CA ASP A 10 -2.24 10.69 0.49
C ASP A 10 -3.34 9.61 0.43
N VAL A 11 -3.03 8.40 -0.07
CA VAL A 11 -3.95 7.24 0.00
C VAL A 11 -4.36 6.91 1.43
N VAL A 12 -3.55 7.29 2.44
CA VAL A 12 -3.90 7.09 3.85
C VAL A 12 -5.00 8.03 4.34
N GLN A 13 -5.22 9.14 3.63
CA GLN A 13 -6.27 10.11 3.92
C GLN A 13 -7.56 9.81 3.17
N ASP A 14 -7.50 8.94 2.16
CA ASP A 14 -8.68 8.55 1.40
C ASP A 14 -9.51 7.51 2.19
N PRO A 15 -10.72 7.87 2.63
CA PRO A 15 -11.57 6.97 3.41
C PRO A 15 -12.26 5.90 2.53
N THR A 16 -12.12 5.97 1.21
CA THR A 16 -12.69 4.99 0.27
C THR A 16 -11.77 3.78 0.07
N LEU A 17 -10.49 3.93 0.41
CA LEU A 17 -9.53 2.84 0.37
C LEU A 17 -9.63 1.91 1.60
N PRO A 18 -9.51 0.59 1.40
CA PRO A 18 -9.59 -0.37 2.49
C PRO A 18 -8.38 -0.26 3.41
N THR A 19 -8.65 -0.24 4.70
CA THR A 19 -7.62 -0.27 5.75
C THR A 19 -7.60 -1.64 6.43
N THR A 20 -6.42 -2.09 6.80
CA THR A 20 -6.19 -3.33 7.54
C THR A 20 -5.56 -3.00 8.89
N ASN A 21 -6.05 -3.68 9.93
CA ASN A 21 -5.49 -3.63 11.28
C ASN A 21 -4.63 -4.86 11.59
N HIS A 22 -4.46 -5.74 10.61
CA HIS A 22 -3.83 -7.05 10.79
C HIS A 22 -2.33 -7.02 10.49
N ILE A 23 -1.84 -5.96 9.84
CA ILE A 23 -0.42 -5.77 9.53
C ILE A 23 0.09 -4.57 10.29
N ASN A 24 0.99 -4.82 11.24
CA ASN A 24 1.68 -3.76 11.94
C ASN A 24 2.76 -3.14 11.06
N CYS A 25 2.88 -1.82 11.10
CA CYS A 25 3.95 -1.14 10.39
C CYS A 25 5.33 -1.53 10.98
N PRO A 26 6.31 -1.95 10.17
CA PRO A 26 7.64 -2.32 10.68
C PRO A 26 8.43 -1.12 11.25
N GLN A 27 8.01 0.12 10.95
CA GLN A 27 8.72 1.33 11.40
C GLN A 27 8.16 1.90 12.71
N CYS A 28 6.84 1.92 12.90
CA CYS A 28 6.19 2.53 14.06
C CYS A 28 5.28 1.58 14.85
N ASN A 29 5.15 0.33 14.41
CA ASN A 29 4.32 -0.72 15.00
C ASN A 29 2.82 -0.40 15.10
N ALA A 30 2.36 0.65 14.39
CA ALA A 30 0.95 0.98 14.30
C ALA A 30 0.17 -0.16 13.64
N ALA A 31 -0.98 -0.52 14.21
CA ALA A 31 -1.87 -1.52 13.66
C ALA A 31 -2.57 -1.04 12.39
N GLU A 32 -2.78 0.28 12.23
CA GLU A 32 -3.53 0.85 11.11
C GLU A 32 -2.67 1.09 9.87
N ALA A 33 -2.92 0.31 8.82
CA ALA A 33 -2.32 0.48 7.50
C ALA A 33 -3.40 0.44 6.40
N VAL A 34 -3.23 1.24 5.36
CA VAL A 34 -4.04 1.18 4.14
C VAL A 34 -3.39 0.20 3.18
N PHE A 35 -4.18 -0.62 2.50
CA PHE A 35 -3.64 -1.55 1.50
C PHE A 35 -4.37 -1.41 0.17
N PHE A 36 -3.65 -1.59 -0.93
CA PHE A 36 -4.23 -1.59 -2.26
C PHE A 36 -3.38 -2.43 -3.23
N GLN A 37 -4.03 -2.94 -4.26
CA GLN A 37 -3.38 -3.66 -5.35
C GLN A 37 -3.25 -2.72 -6.54
N SER A 38 -2.05 -2.59 -7.11
CA SER A 38 -1.92 -1.87 -8.38
C SER A 38 -2.43 -2.77 -9.50
N TYR A 39 -3.46 -2.34 -10.23
CA TYR A 39 -3.95 -3.03 -11.40
C TYR A 39 -2.96 -2.83 -12.56
N SER A 40 -1.90 -3.62 -12.59
CA SER A 40 -0.98 -3.62 -13.74
C SER A 40 -1.59 -4.50 -14.83
N THR A 41 -2.02 -3.88 -15.93
CA THR A 41 -2.65 -4.53 -17.10
C THR A 41 -1.71 -5.49 -17.85
N LYS A 42 -0.46 -5.64 -17.40
CA LYS A 42 0.49 -6.59 -17.97
C LYS A 42 0.27 -7.96 -17.33
N LYS A 43 -0.01 -8.97 -18.16
CA LYS A 43 -0.17 -10.40 -17.82
C LYS A 43 0.97 -11.02 -17.00
N ASP A 44 2.07 -10.29 -16.78
CA ASP A 44 3.28 -10.71 -16.07
C ASP A 44 3.52 -9.91 -14.76
N ALA A 45 2.66 -8.93 -14.45
CA ALA A 45 2.80 -8.18 -13.21
C ALA A 45 2.30 -9.05 -12.05
N LYS A 46 3.25 -9.65 -11.32
CA LYS A 46 3.03 -10.20 -9.99
C LYS A 46 2.10 -9.26 -9.23
N MET A 47 0.98 -9.77 -8.73
CA MET A 47 -0.04 -9.03 -8.00
C MET A 47 0.56 -8.51 -6.68
N ASN A 48 1.31 -7.42 -6.74
CA ASN A 48 1.96 -6.86 -5.57
C ASN A 48 0.93 -6.06 -4.76
N LEU A 49 0.75 -6.47 -3.51
CA LEU A 49 -0.04 -5.73 -2.53
C LEU A 49 0.84 -4.64 -1.92
N PHE A 50 0.38 -3.40 -2.03
CA PHE A 50 1.01 -2.23 -1.42
C PHE A 50 0.34 -1.93 -0.09
N TYR A 51 1.16 -1.62 0.91
CA TYR A 51 0.75 -1.23 2.25
C TYR A 51 1.33 0.14 2.57
N VAL A 52 0.54 1.00 3.19
CA VAL A 52 0.95 2.33 3.63
C VAL A 52 0.45 2.57 5.05
N CYS A 53 1.34 2.87 5.98
CA CYS A 53 0.97 3.16 7.36
C CYS A 53 0.29 4.52 7.47
N LYS A 54 -0.84 4.60 8.19
CA LYS A 54 -1.54 5.86 8.46
C LYS A 54 -0.76 6.82 9.36
N VAL A 55 0.08 6.28 10.24
CA VAL A 55 0.79 7.06 11.27
C VAL A 55 2.07 7.68 10.73
N CYS A 56 2.98 6.84 10.20
CA CYS A 56 4.30 7.27 9.76
C CYS A 56 4.42 7.46 8.25
N ARG A 57 3.37 7.16 7.48
CA ARG A 57 3.35 7.15 6.00
C ARG A 57 4.42 6.24 5.38
N TYR A 58 4.94 5.28 6.15
CA TYR A 58 5.85 4.27 5.63
C TYR A 58 5.10 3.37 4.65
N LYS A 59 5.70 3.09 3.51
CA LYS A 59 5.10 2.29 2.44
C LYS A 59 5.96 1.07 2.15
N TRP A 60 5.34 -0.10 2.06
CA TRP A 60 6.01 -1.36 1.78
C TRP A 60 5.12 -2.24 0.91
N THR A 61 5.74 -3.18 0.21
CA THR A 61 5.04 -4.18 -0.62
C THR A 61 5.17 -5.54 0.03
N CYS A 62 4.07 -6.29 0.11
CA CYS A 62 4.16 -7.72 0.34
C CYS A 62 4.35 -8.38 -1.03
N VAL A 63 5.51 -9.00 -1.24
CA VAL A 63 5.82 -9.78 -2.44
C VAL A 63 5.79 -11.23 -1.99
N GLU A 64 4.84 -12.01 -2.50
CA GLU A 64 4.87 -13.48 -2.40
C GLU A 64 5.85 -14.08 -3.43
#